data_AF-A0AB73ADR5-F1
#
_entry.id   AF-A0AB73ADR5-F1
#
_cell.length_a   1.000
_cell.length_b   1.000
_cell.length_c   1.000
_cell.angle_alpha   90.00
_cell.angle_beta   90.00
_cell.angle_gamma   90.00
#
_symmetry.space_group_name_H-M   'P 1'
#
loop_
_entity.id
_entity.type
_entity.pdbx_description
1 polymer ?
#
loop_
_entity_poly.entity_id
_entity_poly.type
_entity_poly.pdbx_seq_one_letter_code
_entity_poly.pdbx_strand_id
1 'polypeptide(L)'
;MTKRVKKALLTLRNQVIKEFGFLPETDDHEAFIFINTYGKNKGIPIRDRTVNGASHRIEKRANLPHITVHDGRHTFAARTRQAGIPLEDIKDFLGHKDVSTTQVYAHISPEVKKRSMNQLENYIEEQIKKHSN
;
A
#
# COMPACT_ATOMS: atom_id res chain seq x y z
N MET A 1 -3.73 -7.03 -4.68
CA MET A 1 -3.53 -7.34 -3.24
C MET A 1 -2.83 -8.69 -3.07
N THR A 2 -1.83 -8.80 -2.20
CA THR A 2 -1.11 -10.08 -1.99
C THR A 2 -1.95 -11.10 -1.20
N LYS A 3 -1.66 -12.40 -1.35
CA LYS A 3 -2.34 -13.47 -0.60
C LYS A 3 -2.26 -13.28 0.92
N ARG A 4 -1.10 -12.81 1.41
CA ARG A 4 -0.86 -12.55 2.84
C ARG A 4 -1.75 -11.43 3.37
N VAL A 5 -1.84 -10.31 2.65
CA VAL A 5 -2.70 -9.18 3.05
C VAL A 5 -4.17 -9.60 3.01
N LYS A 6 -4.60 -10.29 1.95
CA LYS A 6 -5.97 -10.83 1.87
C LYS A 6 -6.32 -11.72 3.07
N LYS A 7 -5.43 -12.65 3.44
CA LYS A 7 -5.61 -13.51 4.61
C LYS A 7 -5.75 -12.70 5.90
N ALA A 8 -4.90 -11.69 6.11
CA ALA A 8 -4.96 -10.84 7.29
C ALA A 8 -6.28 -10.06 7.40
N LEU A 9 -6.77 -9.49 6.29
CA LEU A 9 -8.05 -8.77 6.27
C LEU A 9 -9.24 -9.70 6.53
N LEU A 10 -9.22 -10.92 5.97
CA LEU A 10 -10.25 -11.93 6.24
C LEU A 10 -10.23 -12.38 7.71
N THR A 11 -9.04 -12.57 8.29
CA THR A 11 -8.90 -12.88 9.72
C THR A 11 -9.51 -11.76 10.58
N LEU A 12 -9.19 -10.50 10.27
CA LEU A 12 -9.73 -9.34 10.99
C LEU A 12 -11.25 -9.26 10.86
N ARG A 13 -11.78 -9.42 9.64
CA ARG A 13 -13.23 -9.46 9.37
C ARG A 13 -13.93 -10.51 10.23
N ASN A 14 -13.40 -11.73 10.27
CA ASN A 14 -14.00 -12.83 11.03
C ASN A 14 -13.94 -12.57 12.53
N GLN A 15 -12.88 -11.92 13.02
CA GLN A 15 -12.78 -11.51 14.42
C GLN A 15 -13.84 -10.45 14.77
N VAL A 16 -14.06 -9.46 13.90
CA VAL A 16 -15.11 -8.46 14.08
C VAL A 16 -16.49 -9.12 14.11
N ILE A 17 -16.81 -9.99 13.15
CA ILE A 17 -18.10 -10.71 13.14
C ILE A 17 -18.27 -11.53 14.43
N LYS A 18 -17.23 -12.23 14.88
CA LYS A 18 -17.28 -13.02 16.12
C LYS A 18 -17.54 -12.17 17.35
N GLU A 19 -16.96 -10.97 17.42
CA GLU A 19 -17.09 -10.09 18.58
C GLU A 19 -18.39 -9.28 18.59
N PHE A 20 -18.87 -8.85 17.43
CA PHE A 20 -19.98 -7.90 17.31
C PHE A 20 -21.27 -8.50 16.75
N GLY A 21 -21.22 -9.69 16.13
CA GLY A 21 -22.37 -10.31 15.46
C GLY A 21 -22.73 -9.70 14.10
N PHE A 22 -22.17 -8.54 13.76
CA PHE A 22 -22.37 -7.85 12.48
C PHE A 22 -21.08 -7.11 12.07
N LEU A 23 -21.03 -6.65 10.81
CA LEU A 23 -20.05 -5.68 10.35
C LEU A 23 -20.75 -4.32 10.25
N PRO A 24 -20.20 -3.24 10.83
CA PRO A 24 -20.72 -1.90 10.60
C PRO A 24 -20.62 -1.60 9.10
N GLU A 25 -21.71 -1.16 8.48
CA GLU A 25 -21.78 -0.87 7.04
C GLU A 25 -22.03 0.63 6.82
N THR A 26 -21.58 1.15 5.67
CA THR A 26 -22.08 2.42 5.15
C THR A 26 -23.52 2.27 4.67
N ASP A 27 -24.20 3.39 4.42
CA ASP A 27 -25.54 3.39 3.80
C ASP A 27 -25.54 2.71 2.41
N ASP A 28 -24.38 2.65 1.75
CA ASP A 28 -24.14 1.94 0.49
C ASP A 28 -23.74 0.46 0.66
N HIS A 29 -23.95 -0.11 1.84
CA HIS A 29 -23.62 -1.51 2.20
C HIS A 29 -22.12 -1.87 2.11
N GLU A 30 -21.22 -0.89 2.22
CA GLU A 30 -19.79 -1.17 2.32
C GLU A 30 -19.40 -1.45 3.79
N ALA A 31 -19.01 -2.69 4.06
CA ALA A 31 -18.63 -3.12 5.40
C ALA A 31 -17.26 -2.56 5.85
N PHE A 32 -17.23 -1.93 7.03
CA PHE A 32 -16.01 -1.52 7.70
C PHE A 32 -15.33 -2.68 8.42
N ILE A 33 -14.07 -2.91 8.09
CA ILE A 33 -13.22 -3.91 8.77
C ILE A 33 -12.35 -3.31 9.88
N PHE A 34 -12.09 -1.99 9.83
CA PHE A 34 -11.29 -1.27 10.82
C PHE A 34 -12.20 -0.49 11.77
N ILE A 35 -12.53 -1.11 12.89
CA ILE A 35 -13.46 -0.58 13.89
C ILE A 35 -12.80 -0.51 15.27
N ASN A 36 -13.33 0.33 16.15
CA ASN A 36 -12.89 0.34 17.54
C ASN A 36 -13.41 -0.93 18.25
N THR A 37 -12.51 -1.74 18.80
CA THR A 37 -12.87 -2.98 19.50
C THR A 37 -13.14 -2.78 20.99
N TYR A 38 -12.82 -1.61 21.54
CA TYR A 38 -12.95 -1.31 22.96
C TYR A 38 -13.32 0.16 23.23
N GLY A 39 -13.67 0.45 24.48
CA GLY A 39 -14.00 1.80 24.95
C GLY A 39 -15.38 2.28 24.51
N LYS A 40 -15.67 3.56 24.77
CA LYS A 40 -16.99 4.17 24.51
C LYS A 40 -17.43 4.19 23.05
N ASN A 41 -16.49 4.07 22.12
CA ASN A 41 -16.75 4.06 20.67
C ASN A 41 -16.73 2.64 20.09
N LYS A 42 -16.81 1.60 20.93
CA LYS A 42 -16.78 0.20 20.50
C LYS A 42 -17.82 -0.06 19.41
N GLY A 43 -17.42 -0.72 18.32
CA GLY A 43 -18.26 -1.00 17.16
C GLY A 43 -18.30 0.12 16.10
N ILE A 44 -17.77 1.30 16.40
CA ILE A 44 -17.74 2.43 15.47
C ILE A 44 -16.48 2.35 14.59
N PRO A 45 -16.55 2.64 13.28
CA PRO A 45 -15.38 2.74 12.40
C PRO A 45 -14.29 3.66 12.95
N ILE A 46 -13.03 3.27 12.73
CA ILE A 46 -11.88 4.08 13.11
C ILE A 46 -11.84 5.33 12.20
N ARG A 47 -11.83 6.51 12.83
CA ARG A 47 -11.71 7.80 12.12
C ARG A 47 -10.26 8.09 11.74
N ASP A 48 -10.03 8.83 10.66
CA ASP A 48 -8.70 9.24 10.19
C ASP A 48 -7.86 9.92 11.28
N ARG A 49 -8.48 10.80 12.08
CA ARG A 49 -7.83 11.46 13.22
C ARG A 49 -7.26 10.46 14.23
N THR A 50 -7.93 9.32 14.44
CA THR A 50 -7.45 8.26 15.34
C THR A 50 -6.20 7.59 14.77
N VAL A 51 -6.16 7.36 13.45
CA VAL A 51 -5.00 6.78 12.76
C VAL A 51 -3.81 7.74 12.79
N ASN A 52 -4.01 9.01 12.44
CA ASN A 52 -2.96 10.03 12.51
C ASN A 52 -2.44 10.23 13.94
N GLY A 53 -3.34 10.24 14.93
CA GLY A 53 -2.94 10.27 16.33
C GLY A 53 -2.15 9.04 16.77
N ALA A 54 -2.42 7.86 16.19
CA ALA A 54 -1.64 6.66 16.42
C ALA A 54 -0.23 6.77 15.81
N SER A 55 -0.11 7.26 14.58
CA SER A 55 1.19 7.55 13.94
C SER A 55 2.03 8.50 14.79
N HIS A 56 1.43 9.58 15.30
CA HIS A 56 2.09 10.55 16.18
C HIS A 56 2.61 9.93 17.50
N ARG A 57 1.91 8.93 18.04
CA ARG A 57 2.39 8.21 19.22
C ARG A 57 3.53 7.26 18.88
N ILE A 58 3.47 6.62 17.72
CA ILE A 58 4.50 5.69 17.23
C ILE A 58 5.80 6.45 16.97
N GLU A 59 5.76 7.60 16.27
CA GLU A 59 6.97 8.39 15.98
C GLU A 59 7.67 8.83 17.26
N LYS A 60 6.94 9.33 18.25
CA LYS A 60 7.50 9.75 19.54
C LYS A 60 8.14 8.60 20.30
N ARG A 61 7.50 7.43 20.30
CA ARG A 61 8.02 6.23 20.97
C ARG A 61 9.25 5.66 20.27
N ALA A 62 9.33 5.81 18.95
CA ALA A 62 10.42 5.32 18.13
C ALA A 62 11.54 6.36 17.92
N ASN A 63 11.40 7.58 18.47
CA ASN A 63 12.29 8.71 18.24
C ASN A 63 12.50 9.02 16.75
N LEU A 64 11.41 9.00 15.98
CA LEU A 64 11.39 9.29 14.55
C LEU A 64 10.95 10.74 14.28
N PRO A 65 11.35 11.32 13.13
CA PRO A 65 10.77 12.58 12.67
C PRO A 65 9.26 12.43 12.42
N HIS A 66 8.58 13.55 12.25
CA HIS A 66 7.14 13.55 12.01
C HIS A 66 6.78 12.74 10.76
N ILE A 67 5.89 11.75 10.93
CA ILE A 67 5.42 10.88 9.86
C ILE A 67 3.90 10.72 9.88
N THR A 68 3.31 10.72 8.70
CA THR A 68 1.87 10.60 8.48
C THR A 68 1.50 9.26 7.84
N VAL A 69 0.21 8.95 7.79
CA VAL A 69 -0.29 7.77 7.06
C VAL A 69 -0.02 7.89 5.56
N HIS A 70 0.00 9.11 5.02
CA HIS A 70 0.36 9.36 3.62
C HIS A 70 1.81 8.99 3.31
N ASP A 71 2.74 9.17 4.24
CA ASP A 71 4.14 8.73 4.09
C ASP A 71 4.26 7.21 3.98
N GLY A 72 3.35 6.48 4.64
CA GLY A 72 3.20 5.03 4.44
C GLY A 72 2.82 4.67 3.00
N ARG A 73 1.91 5.43 2.38
CA ARG A 73 1.52 5.26 0.97
C ARG A 73 2.68 5.60 0.03
N HIS A 74 3.44 6.65 0.31
CA HIS A 74 4.67 6.97 -0.44
C HIS A 74 5.72 5.87 -0.32
N THR A 75 5.92 5.34 0.89
CA THR A 75 6.84 4.23 1.13
C THR A 75 6.41 2.98 0.36
N PHE A 76 5.13 2.64 0.36
CA PHE A 76 4.61 1.51 -0.43
C PHE A 76 4.92 1.68 -1.92
N ALA A 77 4.65 2.86 -2.49
CA ALA A 77 4.90 3.14 -3.90
C ALA A 77 6.40 3.03 -4.24
N ALA A 78 7.27 3.65 -3.43
CA ALA A 78 8.72 3.61 -3.62
C ALA A 78 9.26 2.17 -3.52
N ARG A 79 8.81 1.37 -2.55
CA ARG A 79 9.22 -0.03 -2.39
C ARG A 79 8.72 -0.91 -3.54
N THR A 80 7.50 -0.67 -4.01
CA THR A 80 6.93 -1.38 -5.17
C THR A 80 7.72 -1.06 -6.44
N ARG A 81 8.13 0.20 -6.62
CA ARG A 81 9.02 0.60 -7.72
C ARG A 81 10.40 -0.04 -7.61
N GLN A 82 10.98 -0.08 -6.41
CA GLN A 82 12.26 -0.76 -6.12
C GLN A 82 12.22 -2.26 -6.42
N ALA A 83 11.05 -2.89 -6.25
CA ALA A 83 10.84 -4.29 -6.62
C ALA A 83 10.85 -4.50 -8.15
N GLY A 84 10.83 -3.44 -8.95
CA GLY A 84 10.87 -3.47 -10.41
C GLY A 84 9.50 -3.33 -11.08
N ILE A 85 8.45 -3.06 -10.31
CA ILE A 85 7.09 -2.91 -10.87
C ILE A 85 7.01 -1.56 -11.61
N PRO A 86 6.42 -1.52 -12.82
CA PRO A 86 6.19 -0.30 -13.59
C PRO A 86 5.34 0.73 -12.84
N LEU A 87 5.55 2.02 -13.15
CA LEU A 87 4.79 3.10 -12.53
C LEU A 87 3.29 3.04 -12.87
N GLU A 88 2.93 2.50 -14.03
CA GLU A 88 1.53 2.32 -14.47
C GLU A 88 0.79 1.36 -13.54
N ASP A 89 1.35 0.17 -13.31
CA ASP A 89 0.81 -0.80 -12.35
C ASP A 89 0.74 -0.25 -10.92
N ILE A 90 1.74 0.54 -10.51
CA ILE A 90 1.75 1.17 -9.18
C ILE A 90 0.61 2.18 -9.04
N LYS A 91 0.30 2.96 -10.08
CA LYS A 91 -0.83 3.88 -10.07
C LYS A 91 -2.15 3.13 -9.91
N ASP A 92 -2.31 2.02 -10.62
CA ASP A 92 -3.49 1.17 -10.51
C ASP A 92 -3.64 0.58 -9.10
N PHE A 93 -2.54 0.15 -8.47
CA PHE A 93 -2.58 -0.36 -7.09
C PHE A 93 -2.97 0.70 -6.05
N LEU A 94 -2.67 1.96 -6.32
CA LEU A 94 -2.93 3.07 -5.42
C LEU A 94 -4.35 3.63 -5.55
N GLY A 95 -5.04 3.39 -6.67
CA GLY A 95 -6.39 3.88 -6.93
C GLY A 95 -6.38 5.35 -7.36
N HIS A 96 -6.81 5.61 -8.60
CA HIS A 96 -6.80 6.91 -9.27
C HIS A 96 -7.80 7.89 -8.65
N LYS A 97 -7.31 8.92 -7.95
CA LYS A 97 -8.04 10.20 -7.86
C LYS A 97 -7.17 11.45 -7.86
N ASP A 98 -5.86 11.34 -7.67
CA ASP A 98 -4.98 12.50 -7.88
C ASP A 98 -3.62 12.09 -8.41
N VAL A 99 -3.34 12.55 -9.64
CA VAL A 99 -2.08 12.32 -10.38
C VAL A 99 -0.95 13.21 -9.84
N SER A 100 -1.27 14.20 -8.99
CA SER A 100 -0.32 15.25 -8.56
C SER A 100 0.88 14.75 -7.74
N THR A 101 0.80 13.55 -7.13
CA THR A 101 1.91 12.97 -6.36
C THR A 101 2.76 11.93 -7.12
N THR A 102 2.52 11.76 -8.42
CA THR A 102 3.27 10.80 -9.25
C THR A 102 4.72 11.24 -9.47
N GLN A 103 5.00 12.55 -9.51
CA GLN A 103 6.34 13.09 -9.76
C GLN A 103 7.37 12.66 -8.70
N VAL A 104 6.94 12.37 -7.46
CA VAL A 104 7.82 11.87 -6.38
C VAL A 104 8.35 10.46 -6.69
N TYR A 105 7.62 9.64 -7.46
CA TYR A 105 8.01 8.26 -7.76
C TYR A 105 8.98 8.13 -8.94
N ALA A 106 9.24 9.23 -9.65
CA ALA A 106 10.20 9.29 -10.75
C ALA A 106 11.66 9.20 -10.27
N HIS A 107 11.92 9.27 -8.96
CA HIS A 107 13.21 8.87 -8.38
C HIS A 107 13.39 7.35 -8.50
N ILE A 108 13.74 6.90 -9.70
CA ILE A 108 14.22 5.54 -9.96
C ILE A 108 15.50 5.36 -9.13
N SER A 109 15.49 4.40 -8.21
CA SER A 109 16.70 4.10 -7.45
C SER A 109 17.79 3.56 -8.40
N PRO A 110 19.09 3.79 -8.09
CA PRO A 110 20.17 3.29 -8.93
C PRO A 110 20.07 1.78 -9.22
N GLU A 111 19.58 0.98 -8.28
CA GLU A 111 19.40 -0.47 -8.48
C GLU A 111 18.33 -0.80 -9.51
N VAL A 112 17.22 -0.07 -9.52
CA VAL A 112 16.15 -0.25 -10.50
C VAL A 112 16.63 0.16 -11.89
N LYS A 113 17.36 1.27 -11.99
CA LYS A 113 17.96 1.72 -13.25
C LYS A 113 18.89 0.65 -13.82
N LYS A 114 19.79 0.10 -12.99
CA LYS A 114 20.70 -0.98 -13.39
C LYS A 114 19.94 -2.23 -13.84
N ARG A 115 18.92 -2.65 -13.08
CA ARG A 115 18.08 -3.81 -13.45
C ARG A 115 17.36 -3.61 -14.79
N SER A 116 16.76 -2.43 -15.00
CA SER A 116 16.05 -2.13 -16.25
C SER A 116 17.00 -2.08 -17.45
N MET A 117 18.21 -1.55 -17.29
CA MET A 117 19.21 -1.58 -18.37
C MET A 117 19.66 -3.01 -18.71
N ASN A 118 19.91 -3.85 -17.70
CA ASN A 118 20.27 -5.25 -17.92
C ASN A 118 19.13 -6.03 -18.62
N GLN A 119 17.87 -5.75 -18.29
CA GLN A 119 16.72 -6.37 -18.97
C GLN A 119 16.65 -5.97 -20.46
N LEU A 120 16.95 -4.72 -20.77
CA LEU A 120 17.02 -4.23 -22.15
C LEU A 120 18.18 -4.92 -22.92
N GLU A 121 19.35 -5.02 -22.30
CA GLU A 121 20.52 -5.68 -22.90
C GLU A 121 20.21 -7.15 -23.24
N ASN A 122 19.65 -7.91 -22.29
CA ASN A 122 19.22 -9.29 -22.52
C ASN A 122 18.17 -9.40 -23.65
N TYR A 123 17.19 -8.50 -23.69
CA TYR A 123 16.19 -8.49 -24.76
C TYR A 123 16.82 -8.25 -26.14
N ILE A 124 17.75 -7.28 -26.24
CA ILE A 124 18.46 -6.99 -27.49
C ILE A 124 19.27 -8.21 -27.93
N GLU A 125 20.00 -8.87 -27.03
CA GLU A 125 20.76 -10.09 -27.34
C GLU A 125 19.87 -11.24 -27.83
N GLU A 126 18.71 -11.44 -27.22
CA GLU A 126 17.73 -12.43 -27.66
C GLU A 126 17.20 -12.13 -29.07
N GLN A 127 16.94 -10.86 -29.38
CA GLN A 127 16.49 -10.47 -30.72
C GLN A 127 17.60 -10.65 -31.76
N ILE A 128 18.85 -10.30 -31.45
CA ILE A 128 20.00 -10.53 -32.35
C ILE A 128 20.16 -12.02 -32.65
N LYS A 129 20.08 -12.88 -31.63
CA LYS A 129 20.15 -14.35 -31.80
C LYS A 129 19.02 -14.89 -32.67
N LYS A 130 17.79 -14.35 -32.55
CA LYS A 130 16.64 -14.76 -33.36
C LYS A 130 16.76 -14.39 -34.84
N HIS A 131 17.44 -13.30 -35.17
CA HIS A 131 17.59 -12.81 -36.54
C HIS A 131 18.93 -13.20 -37.21
N SER A 132 19.84 -13.84 -36.45
CA SER A 132 21.12 -14.35 -36.97
C SER A 132 21.09 -15.86 -37.32
N ASN A 133 19.92 -16.50 -37.16
CA ASN A 133 19.60 -17.85 -37.66
C ASN A 133 18.57 -17.73 -38.78
#